data_AF-A0A2N9B176-F1
#
_entry.id   AF-A0A2N9B176-F1
#
_cell.length_a   1.000
_cell.length_b   1.000
_cell.length_c   1.000
_cell.angle_alpha   90.00
_cell.angle_beta   90.00
_cell.angle_gamma   90.00
#
_symmetry.space_group_name_H-M   'P 1'
#
loop_
_entity.id
_entity.type
_entity.pdbx_description
1 polymer ?
#
loop_
_entity_poly.entity_id
_entity_poly.type
_entity_poly.pdbx_seq_one_letter_code
_entity_poly.pdbx_strand_id
1 'polypeptide(L)'
;MPTSCVLVGTSWLGWRWCFFIGVPFALLAIALLQRTLHLPTVRREAKIDYLGAFLIVAGVCALLIWVTLAGNEFAWASWQTAALTGGGVALLVLAVLVEAKVAEPVIPLGIFRNRTVALTTVASLLVGVAMFGGTVFLSQYFQAPWASPRRWRV
;
A
#
# COMPACT_ATOMS: atom_id res chain seq x y z
N MET A 1 13.87 -34.51 -0.29
CA MET A 1 14.32 -33.52 0.72
C MET A 1 13.98 -32.16 0.16
N PRO A 2 13.13 -31.34 0.82
CA PRO A 2 12.77 -30.07 0.23
C PRO A 2 13.97 -29.14 0.34
N THR A 3 14.30 -28.49 -0.77
CA THR A 3 15.25 -27.40 -0.92
C THR A 3 14.73 -26.19 -0.14
N SER A 4 14.73 -26.29 1.19
CA SER A 4 14.48 -25.17 2.08
C SER A 4 15.59 -24.15 1.82
N CYS A 5 15.21 -23.07 1.14
CA CYS A 5 15.90 -21.79 1.02
C CYS A 5 17.31 -21.77 1.61
N VAL A 6 18.35 -21.77 0.76
CA VAL A 6 19.77 -21.81 1.16
C VAL A 6 20.13 -20.70 2.18
N LEU A 7 19.36 -19.61 2.19
CA LEU A 7 19.46 -18.49 3.13
C LEU A 7 18.86 -18.73 4.53
N VAL A 8 18.06 -19.78 4.72
CA VAL A 8 17.37 -20.11 5.99
C VAL A 8 17.89 -21.43 6.59
N GLY A 9 18.40 -22.33 5.75
CA GLY A 9 18.91 -23.64 6.17
C GLY A 9 20.34 -23.65 6.73
N THR A 10 21.06 -22.53 6.67
CA THR A 10 22.43 -22.41 7.19
C THR A 10 22.41 -21.88 8.63
N SER A 11 22.97 -22.62 9.58
CA SER A 11 22.94 -22.31 11.02
C SER A 11 23.55 -20.94 11.39
N TRP A 12 24.40 -20.38 10.54
CA TRP A 12 25.05 -19.07 10.70
C TRP A 12 24.38 -17.96 9.87
N LEU A 13 23.65 -18.32 8.81
CA LEU A 13 22.87 -17.41 7.98
C LEU A 13 21.40 -17.57 8.37
N GLY A 14 21.02 -16.92 9.47
CA GLY A 14 19.63 -16.88 9.90
C GLY A 14 18.78 -16.00 8.98
N TRP A 15 17.46 -16.14 9.09
CA TRP A 15 16.43 -15.34 8.39
C TRP A 15 16.66 -13.82 8.40
N ARG A 16 17.42 -13.31 9.39
CA ARG A 16 17.81 -11.89 9.53
C ARG A 16 18.62 -11.38 8.32
N TRP A 17 19.37 -12.24 7.65
CA TRP A 17 20.17 -11.87 6.47
C TRP A 17 19.32 -11.42 5.28
N CYS A 18 18.04 -11.82 5.22
CA CYS A 18 17.11 -11.32 4.21
C CYS A 18 16.94 -9.78 4.26
N PHE A 19 17.07 -9.15 5.44
CA PHE A 19 17.02 -7.69 5.57
C PHE A 19 18.35 -7.03 5.20
N PHE A 20 19.47 -7.68 5.50
CA PHE A 20 20.81 -7.14 5.25
C PHE A 20 21.19 -7.14 3.77
N ILE A 21 20.60 -8.01 2.93
CA ILE A 21 20.84 -8.02 1.47
C ILE A 21 20.31 -6.74 0.79
N GLY A 22 19.22 -6.16 1.30
CA GLY A 22 18.66 -4.93 0.75
C GLY A 22 19.52 -3.68 1.01
N VAL A 23 20.24 -3.66 2.13
CA VAL A 23 21.08 -2.52 2.55
C VAL A 23 22.20 -2.19 1.55
N PRO A 24 23.08 -3.11 1.13
CA PRO A 24 24.13 -2.79 0.17
C PRO A 24 23.56 -2.38 -1.18
N PHE A 25 22.44 -2.97 -1.60
CA PHE A 25 21.76 -2.58 -2.83
C PHE A 25 21.21 -1.16 -2.76
N ALA A 26 20.56 -0.79 -1.65
CA ALA A 26 20.06 0.55 -1.41
C ALA A 26 21.20 1.59 -1.36
N LEU A 27 22.31 1.27 -0.66
CA LEU A 27 23.48 2.14 -0.61
C LEU A 27 24.11 2.35 -1.99
N LEU A 28 24.21 1.29 -2.79
CA LEU A 28 24.77 1.36 -4.14
C LEU A 28 23.85 2.17 -5.07
N ALA A 29 22.53 2.00 -4.96
CA ALA A 29 21.56 2.81 -5.69
C ALA A 29 21.66 4.30 -5.31
N ILE A 30 21.76 4.64 -4.02
CA ILE A 30 21.95 6.02 -3.55
C ILE A 30 23.26 6.60 -4.09
N ALA A 31 24.36 5.86 -3.98
CA ALA A 31 25.67 6.31 -4.45
C ALA A 31 25.69 6.56 -5.96
N LEU A 32 25.03 5.71 -6.75
CA LEU A 32 24.87 5.90 -8.18
C LEU A 32 24.01 7.14 -8.47
N LEU A 33 22.86 7.27 -7.82
CA LEU A 33 21.93 8.37 -8.04
C LEU A 33 22.57 9.73 -7.69
N GLN A 34 23.35 9.80 -6.61
CA GLN A 34 24.13 10.99 -6.26
C GLN A 34 25.20 11.34 -7.31
N ARG A 35 25.75 10.35 -8.02
CA ARG A 35 26.79 10.57 -9.04
C ARG A 35 26.23 10.87 -10.42
N THR A 36 25.09 10.31 -10.79
CA THR A 36 24.55 10.43 -12.16
C THR A 36 23.45 11.47 -12.28
N LEU A 37 22.73 11.80 -11.20
CA LEU A 37 21.59 12.71 -11.26
C LEU A 37 22.02 14.18 -11.18
N HIS A 38 22.53 14.71 -12.30
CA HIS A 38 22.71 16.14 -12.50
C HIS A 38 21.42 16.74 -13.05
N LEU A 39 20.44 16.98 -12.18
CA LEU A 39 19.15 17.53 -12.58
C LEU A 39 19.20 19.07 -12.55
N PRO A 40 18.91 19.79 -13.66
CA PRO A 40 18.73 21.23 -13.61
C PRO A 40 17.54 21.54 -12.71
N THR A 41 17.80 22.15 -11.56
CA THR A 41 16.79 22.47 -10.55
C THR A 41 15.86 23.57 -11.05
N VAL A 42 14.83 23.21 -11.80
CA VAL A 42 13.69 24.10 -12.03
C VAL A 42 12.85 24.08 -10.76
N ARG A 43 13.18 24.96 -9.81
CA ARG A 43 12.34 25.24 -8.64
C ARG A 43 11.05 25.87 -9.14
N ARG A 44 10.03 25.05 -9.37
CA ARG A 44 8.66 25.52 -9.50
C ARG A 44 8.12 25.69 -8.08
N GLU A 45 7.67 26.89 -7.72
CA GLU A 45 6.93 27.10 -6.48
C GLU A 45 5.62 26.31 -6.58
N ALA A 46 5.63 25.04 -6.17
CA ALA A 46 4.42 24.29 -6.02
C ALA A 46 3.76 24.76 -4.73
N LYS A 47 2.62 25.48 -4.81
CA LYS A 47 1.79 25.69 -3.62
C LYS A 47 1.21 24.34 -3.22
N ILE A 48 1.78 23.77 -2.17
CA ILE A 48 1.34 22.50 -1.61
C ILE A 48 -0.04 22.71 -0.98
N ASP A 49 -1.05 22.01 -1.50
CA ASP A 49 -2.38 21.95 -0.88
C ASP A 49 -2.36 21.02 0.35
N TYR A 50 -1.98 21.59 1.49
CA TYR A 50 -1.95 20.88 2.77
C TYR A 50 -3.35 20.44 3.24
N LEU A 51 -4.39 21.18 2.88
CA LEU A 51 -5.76 20.91 3.35
C LEU A 51 -6.37 19.74 2.56
N GLY A 52 -6.24 19.75 1.23
CA GLY A 52 -6.60 18.63 0.37
C GLY A 52 -5.84 17.36 0.77
N ALA A 53 -4.51 17.44 0.92
CA ALA A 53 -3.70 16.32 1.36
C ALA A 53 -4.15 15.76 2.72
N PHE A 54 -4.43 16.62 3.69
CA PHE A 54 -4.91 16.20 5.00
C PHE A 54 -6.28 15.51 4.94
N LEU A 55 -7.22 16.03 4.15
CA LEU A 55 -8.54 15.44 3.96
C LEU A 55 -8.46 14.05 3.31
N ILE A 56 -7.61 13.87 2.30
CA ILE A 56 -7.38 12.56 1.67
C ILE A 56 -6.81 11.58 2.68
N VAL A 57 -5.75 11.96 3.39
CA VAL A 57 -5.10 11.10 4.38
C VAL A 57 -6.09 10.72 5.48
N ALA A 58 -6.84 11.68 6.03
CA ALA A 58 -7.83 11.43 7.06
C ALA A 58 -8.94 10.49 6.57
N GLY A 59 -9.47 10.71 5.36
CA GLY A 59 -10.50 9.86 4.76
C GLY A 59 -10.04 8.43 4.49
N VAL A 60 -8.84 8.27 3.92
CA VAL A 60 -8.23 6.95 3.67
C VAL A 60 -7.93 6.24 4.99
N CYS A 61 -7.36 6.92 5.98
CA CYS A 61 -7.10 6.34 7.30
C CYS A 61 -8.39 5.89 7.98
N ALA A 62 -9.48 6.68 7.91
CA ALA A 62 -10.77 6.28 8.48
C ALA A 62 -11.31 4.98 7.85
N LEU A 63 -11.22 4.85 6.53
CA LEU A 63 -11.63 3.63 5.82
C LEU A 63 -10.73 2.43 6.12
N LEU A 64 -9.42 2.65 6.24
CA LEU A 64 -8.46 1.61 6.63
C LEU A 64 -8.70 1.12 8.07
N ILE A 65 -8.95 2.02 9.01
CA ILE A 65 -9.33 1.68 10.39
C ILE A 65 -10.62 0.88 10.38
N TRP A 66 -11.62 1.31 9.62
CA TRP A 66 -12.87 0.58 9.50
C TRP A 66 -12.64 -0.86 9.00
N VAL A 67 -11.99 -1.05 7.86
CA VAL A 67 -11.80 -2.42 7.30
C VAL A 67 -10.92 -3.31 8.19
N THR A 68 -10.01 -2.71 8.97
CA THR A 68 -9.10 -3.46 9.83
C THR A 68 -9.77 -3.90 11.14
N LEU A 69 -10.64 -3.06 11.71
CA LEU A 69 -11.27 -3.35 13.00
C LEU A 69 -12.70 -3.91 12.88
N ALA A 70 -13.36 -3.72 11.74
CA ALA A 70 -14.70 -4.27 11.48
C ALA A 70 -14.65 -5.81 11.50
N GLY A 71 -15.46 -6.40 12.37
CA GLY A 71 -15.52 -7.85 12.60
C GLY A 71 -14.60 -8.36 13.70
N ASN A 72 -13.67 -7.55 14.21
CA ASN A 72 -12.79 -7.92 15.32
C ASN A 72 -13.16 -7.17 16.61
N GLU A 73 -13.23 -5.84 16.57
CA GLU A 73 -13.56 -4.98 17.73
C GLU A 73 -15.01 -4.48 17.71
N PHE A 74 -15.58 -4.27 16.52
CA PHE A 74 -16.96 -3.82 16.35
C PHE A 74 -17.65 -4.54 15.19
N ALA A 75 -18.96 -4.74 15.32
CA ALA A 75 -19.75 -5.43 14.31
C ALA A 75 -19.77 -4.66 12.98
N TRP A 76 -19.88 -5.40 11.88
CA TRP A 76 -20.04 -4.84 10.54
C TRP A 76 -21.25 -3.90 10.44
N ALA A 77 -22.37 -4.25 11.08
CA ALA A 77 -23.54 -3.40 11.21
C ALA A 77 -23.56 -2.70 12.59
N SER A 78 -22.70 -1.70 12.78
CA SER A 78 -22.61 -0.91 14.01
C SER A 78 -22.58 0.59 13.71
N TRP A 79 -22.89 1.41 14.71
CA TRP A 79 -22.85 2.87 14.56
C TRP A 79 -21.43 3.36 14.27
N GLN A 80 -20.40 2.67 14.80
CA GLN A 80 -18.99 2.95 14.52
C GLN A 80 -18.67 2.71 13.04
N THR A 81 -19.17 1.61 12.46
CA THR A 81 -19.04 1.36 11.01
C THR A 81 -19.69 2.48 10.22
N ALA A 82 -20.92 2.89 10.56
CA ALA A 82 -21.61 3.97 9.85
C ALA A 82 -20.86 5.31 9.97
N ALA A 83 -20.30 5.62 11.15
CA ALA A 83 -19.54 6.84 11.38
C ALA A 83 -18.21 6.86 10.62
N LEU A 84 -17.45 5.75 10.64
CA LEU A 84 -16.15 5.65 9.97
C LEU A 84 -16.28 5.57 8.44
N THR A 85 -17.23 4.79 7.93
CA THR A 85 -17.48 4.70 6.48
C THR A 85 -18.12 5.98 5.95
N GLY A 86 -19.19 6.46 6.60
CA GLY A 86 -19.85 7.71 6.22
C GLY A 86 -18.91 8.91 6.34
N GLY A 87 -18.20 9.03 7.46
CA GLY A 87 -17.21 10.09 7.68
C GLY A 87 -16.02 10.00 6.72
N GLY A 88 -15.48 8.81 6.49
CA GLY A 88 -14.37 8.60 5.54
C GLY A 88 -14.76 8.96 4.11
N VAL A 89 -15.93 8.51 3.64
CA VAL A 89 -16.45 8.87 2.31
C VAL A 89 -16.72 10.37 2.22
N ALA A 90 -17.33 10.97 3.25
CA ALA A 90 -17.58 12.41 3.27
C ALA A 90 -16.27 13.23 3.20
N LEU A 91 -15.24 12.83 3.95
CA LEU A 91 -13.91 13.46 3.91
C LEU A 91 -13.27 13.35 2.52
N LEU A 92 -13.38 12.19 1.86
CA LEU A 92 -12.86 12.01 0.50
C LEU A 92 -13.62 12.85 -0.53
N VAL A 93 -14.94 12.93 -0.42
CA VAL A 93 -15.74 13.81 -1.30
C VAL A 93 -15.37 15.27 -1.07
N LEU A 94 -15.21 15.70 0.19
CA LEU A 94 -14.74 17.04 0.53
C LEU A 94 -13.33 17.30 -0.02
N ALA A 95 -12.43 16.32 0.06
CA ALA A 95 -11.10 16.42 -0.52
C ALA A 95 -11.16 16.68 -2.03
N VAL A 96 -11.96 15.91 -2.77
CA VAL A 96 -12.14 16.09 -4.23
C VAL A 96 -12.72 17.47 -4.55
N LEU A 97 -13.66 17.97 -3.75
CA LEU A 97 -14.26 19.28 -3.93
C LEU A 97 -13.27 20.43 -3.63
N VAL A 98 -12.40 20.26 -2.64
CA VAL A 98 -11.32 21.20 -2.33
C VAL A 98 -10.28 21.18 -3.45
N GLU A 99 -9.80 20.00 -3.85
CA GLU A 99 -8.83 19.85 -4.94
C GLU A 99 -9.36 20.39 -6.28
N ALA A 100 -10.67 20.29 -6.53
CA ALA A 100 -11.29 20.85 -7.73
C ALA A 100 -11.36 22.39 -7.73
N LYS A 101 -11.24 23.03 -6.56
CA LYS A 101 -11.29 24.49 -6.40
C LYS A 101 -9.93 25.15 -6.25
N VAL A 102 -8.88 24.40 -5.90
CA VAL A 102 -7.54 24.96 -5.67
C VAL A 102 -6.83 25.21 -7.01
N ALA A 103 -6.18 26.38 -7.13
CA ALA A 103 -5.56 26.87 -8.36
C ALA A 103 -4.29 26.09 -8.79
N GLU A 104 -3.62 25.42 -7.85
CA GLU A 104 -2.51 24.49 -8.10
C GLU A 104 -2.81 23.15 -7.42
N PRO A 105 -3.65 22.29 -8.02
CA PRO A 105 -3.98 21.01 -7.42
C PRO A 105 -2.77 20.06 -7.47
N VAL A 106 -2.50 19.39 -6.33
CA VAL A 106 -1.44 18.36 -6.22
C VAL A 106 -1.67 17.21 -7.23
N ILE A 107 -2.95 16.89 -7.47
CA ILE A 107 -3.39 15.99 -8.52
C ILE A 107 -4.24 16.82 -9.48
N PRO A 108 -3.74 17.20 -10.66
CA PRO A 108 -4.56 17.87 -11.66
C PRO A 108 -5.69 16.92 -12.08
N LEU A 109 -6.88 17.12 -11.50
CA LEU A 109 -8.09 16.31 -11.73
C LEU A 109 -8.48 16.24 -13.21
N GLY A 110 -7.99 17.18 -14.03
CA GLY A 110 -8.10 17.13 -15.50
C GLY A 110 -7.47 15.90 -16.15
N ILE A 111 -6.46 15.27 -15.52
CA ILE A 111 -5.85 14.03 -16.01
C ILE A 111 -6.79 12.84 -15.82
N PHE A 112 -7.51 12.77 -14.70
CA PHE A 112 -8.51 11.72 -14.44
C PHE A 112 -9.73 11.81 -15.36
N ARG A 113 -9.93 12.95 -16.03
CA ARG A 113 -10.94 13.07 -17.10
C ARG A 113 -10.64 12.16 -18.29
N ASN A 114 -9.37 11.80 -18.51
CA ASN A 114 -9.00 10.79 -19.49
C ASN A 114 -9.31 9.40 -18.92
N ARG A 115 -10.30 8.71 -19.51
CA ARG A 115 -10.68 7.35 -19.15
C ARG A 115 -9.49 6.40 -19.07
N THR A 116 -8.48 6.59 -19.93
CA THR A 116 -7.27 5.78 -19.93
C THR A 116 -6.52 5.90 -18.60
N VAL A 117 -6.34 7.11 -18.07
CA VAL A 117 -5.62 7.32 -16.81
C VAL A 117 -6.44 6.86 -15.61
N ALA A 118 -7.75 7.08 -15.63
CA ALA A 118 -8.64 6.55 -14.59
C ALA A 118 -8.59 5.02 -14.56
N LEU A 119 -8.71 4.37 -15.72
CA LEU A 119 -8.68 2.91 -15.84
C LEU A 119 -7.31 2.33 -15.46
N THR A 120 -6.20 2.94 -15.87
CA THR A 120 -4.86 2.46 -15.47
C THR A 120 -4.59 2.64 -13.99
N THR A 121 -5.11 3.69 -13.36
CA THR A 121 -5.01 3.89 -11.90
C THR A 121 -5.78 2.82 -11.16
N VAL A 122 -7.04 2.56 -11.56
CA VAL A 122 -7.86 1.49 -10.97
C VAL A 122 -7.24 0.11 -11.23
N ALA A 123 -6.72 -0.14 -12.43
CA ALA A 123 -6.03 -1.38 -12.74
C ALA A 123 -4.78 -1.57 -11.86
N SER A 124 -3.98 -0.52 -11.66
CA SER A 124 -2.80 -0.56 -10.79
C SER A 124 -3.18 -0.84 -9.33
N LEU A 125 -4.28 -0.24 -8.85
CA LEU A 125 -4.84 -0.52 -7.53
C LEU A 125 -5.25 -1.99 -7.40
N LEU A 126 -6.02 -2.51 -8.36
CA LEU A 126 -6.47 -3.90 -8.38
C LEU A 126 -5.29 -4.89 -8.43
N VAL A 127 -4.27 -4.59 -9.23
CA VAL A 127 -3.03 -5.37 -9.28
C VAL A 127 -2.34 -5.38 -7.92
N GLY A 128 -2.25 -4.23 -7.25
CA GLY A 128 -1.71 -4.14 -5.89
C GLY A 128 -2.50 -5.02 -4.90
N VAL A 129 -3.83 -4.91 -4.89
CA VAL A 129 -4.70 -5.73 -4.04
C VAL A 129 -4.51 -7.22 -4.33
N ALA A 130 -4.44 -7.62 -5.60
CA ALA A 130 -4.20 -9.01 -5.99
C ALA A 130 -2.80 -9.50 -5.58
N MET A 131 -1.77 -8.67 -5.73
CA MET A 131 -0.39 -9.03 -5.39
C MET A 131 -0.20 -9.20 -3.88
N PHE A 132 -0.69 -8.25 -3.08
CA PHE A 132 -0.60 -8.33 -1.62
C PHE A 132 -1.56 -9.38 -1.05
N GLY A 133 -2.82 -9.41 -1.51
CA GLY A 133 -3.80 -10.39 -1.11
C GLY A 133 -3.35 -11.82 -1.44
N GLY A 134 -2.91 -12.06 -2.68
CA GLY A 134 -2.42 -13.36 -3.12
C GLY A 134 -1.22 -13.85 -2.31
N THR A 135 -0.23 -12.98 -2.07
CA THR A 135 0.96 -13.35 -1.28
C THR A 135 0.61 -13.71 0.17
N VAL A 136 -0.27 -12.94 0.81
CA VAL A 136 -0.72 -13.19 2.18
C VAL A 136 -1.54 -14.48 2.26
N PHE A 137 -2.53 -14.66 1.38
CA PHE A 137 -3.36 -15.86 1.36
C PHE A 137 -2.54 -17.12 1.08
N LEU A 138 -1.62 -17.06 0.12
CA LEU A 138 -0.76 -18.18 -0.21
C LEU A 138 0.14 -18.55 0.97
N SER A 139 0.68 -17.56 1.68
CA SER A 139 1.46 -17.78 2.90
C SER A 139 0.63 -18.45 4.00
N GLN A 140 -0.60 -17.99 4.24
CA GLN A 140 -1.51 -18.59 5.22
C GLN A 140 -1.92 -20.02 4.82
N TYR A 141 -2.16 -20.26 3.53
CA TYR A 141 -2.49 -21.58 2.98
C TYR A 141 -1.40 -22.62 3.28
N PHE A 142 -0.12 -22.26 3.09
CA PHE A 142 1.00 -23.15 3.39
C PHE A 142 1.27 -23.33 4.89
N GLN A 143 0.87 -22.37 5.72
CA GLN A 143 0.98 -22.46 7.18
C GLN A 143 -0.16 -23.26 7.81
N ALA A 144 -1.25 -23.48 7.08
CA ALA A 144 -2.43 -24.15 7.61
C ALA A 144 -2.18 -25.67 7.84
N PRO A 145 -2.66 -26.26 8.96
CA PRO A 145 -2.32 -27.63 9.38
C PRO A 145 -2.68 -28.74 8.39
N TRP A 146 -3.63 -28.48 7.50
CA TRP A 146 -4.18 -29.46 6.57
C TRP A 146 -3.26 -29.77 5.38
N ALA A 147 -2.26 -28.92 5.10
CA ALA A 147 -1.22 -29.20 4.11
C ALA A 147 -0.15 -30.18 4.62
N SER A 148 -0.24 -30.65 5.87
CA SER A 148 0.71 -31.62 6.42
C SER A 148 0.46 -33.03 5.86
N PRO A 149 1.45 -33.67 5.20
CA PRO A 149 1.30 -35.00 4.59
C PRO A 149 1.09 -36.16 5.60
N ARG A 150 1.00 -35.88 6.91
CA ARG A 150 0.93 -36.92 7.95
C ARG A 150 -0.47 -37.48 8.17
N ARG A 151 -1.51 -36.89 7.57
CA ARG A 151 -2.92 -37.30 7.80
C ARG A 151 -3.37 -38.52 6.98
N TRP A 152 -2.65 -38.89 5.92
CA TRP A 152 -3.02 -39.99 5.01
C TRP A 152 -2.28 -41.31 5.29
N ARG A 153 -1.71 -41.47 6.50
CA ARG A 153 -1.09 -42.71 6.99
C ARG A 153 -1.80 -43.20 8.25
N VAL A 154 -3.06 -43.58 8.08
CA VAL A 154 -3.80 -44.50 8.96
C VAL A 154 -4.56 -45.49 8.11
#